data_AF-A0A9E7CP70-F1
#
_entry.id   AF-A0A9E7CP70-F1
#
_cell.length_a   1.000
_cell.length_b   1.000
_cell.length_c   1.000
_cell.angle_alpha   90.00
_cell.angle_beta   90.00
_cell.angle_gamma   90.00
#
_symmetry.space_group_name_H-M   'P 1'
#
loop_
_entity.id
_entity.type
_entity.pdbx_description
1 polymer ?
#
loop_
_entity_poly.entity_id
_entity_poly.type
_entity_poly.pdbx_seq_one_letter_code
_entity_poly.pdbx_strand_id
1 'polypeptide(L)' 'MSKALYESGCQRFYVATLNEAFSLRKELPHQAEIYLFNGFTKNHIDFLDEQNITPVLTSLNQLALWQKKS' A
#
# COMPACT_ATOMS: atom_id res chain seq x y z
N MET A 1 16.07 -6.81 3.29
CA MET A 1 15.88 -6.29 4.66
C MET A 1 14.43 -6.46 5.11
N SER A 2 13.47 -5.96 4.32
CA SER A 2 12.03 -6.27 4.35
C SER A 2 11.70 -7.72 4.76
N LYS A 3 12.23 -8.72 4.05
CA LYS A 3 11.99 -10.15 4.30
C LYS A 3 12.46 -10.60 5.70
N ALA A 4 13.66 -10.18 6.11
CA ALA A 4 14.19 -10.50 7.44
C ALA A 4 13.34 -9.88 8.55
N LEU A 5 12.84 -8.66 8.35
CA LEU A 5 11.90 -8.04 9.29
C LEU A 5 10.59 -8.83 9.36
N TYR A 6 10.05 -9.26 8.23
CA TYR A 6 8.85 -10.11 8.21
C TYR A 6 9.07 -11.44 8.93
N GLU A 7 10.20 -12.11 8.69
CA GLU A 7 10.60 -13.36 9.37
C GLU A 7 10.80 -13.16 10.88
N SER A 8 11.17 -11.96 11.33
CA SER A 8 11.24 -11.58 12.75
C SER A 8 9.89 -11.23 13.39
N GLY A 9 8.78 -11.31 12.63
CA GLY A 9 7.42 -11.03 13.10
C GLY A 9 6.88 -9.64 12.79
N CYS A 10 7.59 -8.83 11.99
CA CYS A 10 7.05 -7.55 11.50
C CYS A 10 5.95 -7.79 10.46
N GLN A 11 4.73 -7.35 10.75
CA GLN A 11 3.58 -7.56 9.87
C GLN A 11 3.21 -6.31 9.05
N ARG A 12 3.66 -5.12 9.49
CA ARG A 12 3.25 -3.84 8.92
C ARG A 12 4.43 -3.06 8.36
N PHE A 13 4.28 -2.60 7.13
CA PHE A 13 5.26 -1.81 6.43
C PHE A 13 4.65 -0.49 5.98
N TYR A 14 5.42 0.58 6.09
CA TYR A 14 5.00 1.93 5.80
C TYR A 14 5.95 2.51 4.75
N VAL A 15 5.40 3.03 3.65
CA VAL A 15 6.18 3.54 2.51
C VAL A 15 5.62 4.86 2.03
N ALA A 16 6.49 5.70 1.47
CA ALA A 16 6.08 6.99 0.95
C ALA A 16 5.52 6.86 -0.48
N THR A 17 6.10 5.99 -1.30
CA THR A 17 5.86 5.96 -2.75
C THR A 17 5.29 4.63 -3.24
N LEU A 18 4.61 4.68 -4.40
CA LEU A 18 4.12 3.48 -5.09
C LEU A 18 5.25 2.53 -5.49
N ASN A 19 6.41 3.06 -5.87
CA ASN A 19 7.57 2.24 -6.23
C ASN A 19 8.09 1.43 -5.05
N GLU A 20 8.12 2.01 -3.86
CA GLU A 20 8.49 1.31 -2.63
C GLU A 20 7.43 0.26 -2.27
N ALA A 21 6.14 0.61 -2.38
CA ALA A 21 5.05 -0.33 -2.12
C ALA A 21 5.12 -1.55 -3.04
N PHE A 22 5.37 -1.32 -4.34
CA PHE A 22 5.55 -2.37 -5.33
C PHE A 22 6.78 -3.23 -5.05
N SER A 23 7.91 -2.61 -4.68
CA SER A 23 9.14 -3.33 -4.35
C SER A 23 8.92 -4.24 -3.14
N LEU A 24 8.25 -3.75 -2.09
CA LEU A 24 7.88 -4.57 -0.95
C LEU A 24 6.94 -5.71 -1.35
N ARG A 25 5.99 -5.46 -2.25
CA ARG A 25 5.03 -6.50 -2.63
C ARG A 25 5.64 -7.66 -3.43
N LYS A 26 6.72 -7.41 -4.16
CA LYS A 26 7.50 -8.47 -4.81
C LYS A 26 8.26 -9.35 -3.82
N GLU A 27 8.64 -8.80 -2.67
CA GLU A 27 9.51 -9.46 -1.69
C GLU A 27 8.74 -10.09 -0.52
N LEU A 28 7.56 -9.57 -0.22
CA LEU A 28 6.76 -9.93 0.95
C LEU A 28 5.51 -10.72 0.55
N PRO A 29 5.07 -11.67 1.39
CA PRO A 29 3.86 -12.44 1.12
C PRO A 29 2.61 -11.57 1.21
N HIS A 30 1.49 -12.08 0.69
CA HIS A 30 0.27 -11.30 0.53
C HIS A 30 -0.32 -10.78 1.86
N GLN A 31 0.01 -11.46 2.95
CA GLN A 31 -0.41 -11.17 4.32
C GLN A 31 0.31 -9.97 4.95
N ALA A 32 1.48 -9.58 4.42
CA ALA A 32 2.14 -8.37 4.91
C ALA A 32 1.29 -7.13 4.57
N GLU A 33 0.98 -6.33 5.59
CA GLU A 33 0.23 -5.09 5.48
C GLU A 33 1.17 -3.98 4.98
N ILE A 34 0.82 -3.33 3.87
CA ILE A 34 1.61 -2.24 3.28
C ILE A 34 0.77 -0.96 3.26
N TYR A 35 1.27 0.09 3.90
CA TYR A 35 0.62 1.40 3.99
C TYR A 35 1.37 2.46 3.17
N LEU A 36 0.66 3.17 2.28
CA LEU A 36 1.22 4.16 1.34
C LEU A 36 0.87 5.61 1.73
N PHE A 37 1.86 6.48 1.90
CA PHE A 37 1.65 7.87 2.38
C PHE A 37 1.45 8.95 1.30
N ASN A 38 2.25 9.02 0.23
CA ASN A 38 2.21 10.17 -0.70
C ASN A 38 0.94 10.26 -1.55
N GLY A 39 -0.05 9.42 -1.26
CA GLY A 39 -1.32 9.44 -1.92
C GLY A 39 -1.32 8.73 -3.27
N PHE A 40 -2.49 8.70 -3.88
CA PHE A 40 -2.75 8.00 -5.13
C PHE A 40 -3.68 8.82 -6.04
N THR A 41 -3.80 8.37 -7.28
CA THR A 41 -4.73 8.91 -8.29
C THR A 41 -5.73 7.83 -8.66
N LYS A 42 -6.80 8.19 -9.39
CA LYS A 42 -7.82 7.24 -9.83
C LYS A 42 -7.22 6.01 -10.55
N ASN A 43 -6.19 6.20 -11.36
CA ASN A 43 -5.55 5.13 -12.13
C ASN A 43 -4.77 4.12 -11.26
N HIS A 44 -4.53 4.44 -9.99
CA HIS A 44 -3.81 3.57 -9.07
C HIS A 44 -4.77 2.71 -8.21
N ILE A 45 -6.08 2.98 -8.22
CA ILE A 45 -7.03 2.35 -7.28
C ILE A 45 -7.07 0.83 -7.48
N ASP A 46 -7.24 0.37 -8.72
CA ASP A 46 -7.33 -1.05 -9.05
C ASP A 46 -6.03 -1.76 -8.66
N PHE A 47 -4.88 -1.16 -8.98
CA PHE A 47 -3.57 -1.68 -8.60
C PHE A 47 -3.40 -1.78 -7.07
N LEU A 48 -3.79 -0.76 -6.31
CA LEU A 48 -3.70 -0.78 -4.85
C LEU A 48 -4.55 -1.90 -4.25
N ASP A 49 -5.72 -2.18 -4.85
CA ASP A 49 -6.60 -3.26 -4.41
C ASP A 49 -6.03 -4.64 -4.75
N GLU A 50 -5.65 -4.86 -6.00
CA GLU A 50 -5.06 -6.10 -6.50
C GLU A 50 -3.80 -6.50 -5.71
N GLN A 51 -3.02 -5.51 -5.27
CA GLN A 51 -1.79 -5.73 -4.51
C GLN A 51 -1.99 -5.70 -2.99
N ASN A 52 -3.22 -5.49 -2.50
CA ASN A 52 -3.56 -5.31 -1.08
C ASN A 52 -2.64 -4.28 -0.38
N ILE A 53 -2.53 -3.12 -1.00
CA ILE A 53 -1.84 -1.94 -0.48
C ILE A 53 -2.90 -0.97 0.04
N THR A 54 -2.79 -0.57 1.30
CA THR A 54 -3.71 0.38 1.93
C THR A 54 -3.15 1.80 1.82
N PRO A 55 -3.74 2.71 1.03
CA PRO A 55 -3.30 4.10 1.02
C PRO A 55 -3.75 4.83 2.28
N VAL A 56 -2.88 5.67 2.80
CA VAL A 56 -3.23 6.70 3.78
C VAL A 56 -3.87 7.85 3.01
N LEU A 57 -5.11 8.17 3.36
CA LEU A 57 -5.86 9.26 2.71
C LEU A 57 -5.37 10.60 3.25
N THR A 58 -4.73 11.40 2.40
CA THR A 58 -4.16 12.71 2.79
C THR A 58 -4.98 13.89 2.27
N SER A 59 -6.08 13.64 1.55
CA SER A 59 -6.98 14.68 1.03
C SER A 59 -8.43 14.22 0.89
N LEU A 60 -9.37 15.18 0.90
CA LEU A 60 -10.80 14.90 0.64
C LEU A 60 -11.06 14.33 -0.76
N ASN A 61 -10.26 14.73 -1.76
CA ASN A 61 -10.35 14.16 -3.10
C ASN A 61 -10.06 12.64 -3.08
N GLN A 62 -9.02 12.22 -2.36
CA GLN A 62 -8.71 10.80 -2.20
C GLN A 62 -9.78 10.05 -1.43
N LEU A 63 -10.38 10.65 -0.40
CA LEU A 63 -11.53 10.07 0.27
C LEU A 63 -12.69 9.83 -0.70
N ALA A 64 -13.02 10.83 -1.52
CA ALA A 64 -14.08 10.70 -2.51
C ALA A 64 -13.77 9.64 -3.59
N LEU A 65 -12.51 9.52 -4.01
CA LEU A 65 -12.05 8.47 -4.92
C LEU A 65 -12.16 7.08 -4.27
N TRP A 66 -11.73 6.95 -3.01
CA TRP A 66 -11.75 5.69 -2.27
C TRP A 66 -13.17 5.21 -1.97
N GLN A 67 -14.10 6.12 -1.64
CA GLN A 67 -15.51 5.80 -1.44
C GLN A 67 -16.20 5.26 -2.69
N LYS A 68 -15.79 5.72 -3.88
CA LYS A 68 -16.36 5.25 -5.17
C LYS A 68 -15.88 3.85 -5.58
N LYS A 69 -14.92 3.27 -4.86
CA LYS A 69 -14.42 1.92 -5.09
C LYS A 69 -15.39 0.85 -4.55
N SER A 70 -16.17 1.17 -3.51
CA SER A 70 -17.12 0.26 -2.84
C SER A 70 -18.44 0.08 -3.58
#